data_AF-A0A167GK30-F1
#
_entry.id   AF-A0A167GK30-F1
#
_cell.length_a   1.000
_cell.length_b   1.000
_cell.length_c   1.000
_cell.angle_alpha   90.00
_cell.angle_beta   90.00
_cell.angle_gamma   90.00
#
_symmetry.space_group_name_H-M   'P 1'
#
loop_
_entity.id
_entity.type
_entity.pdbx_description
1 polymer ?
#
loop_
_entity_poly.entity_id
_entity_poly.type
_entity_poly.pdbx_seq_one_letter_code
_entity_poly.pdbx_strand_id
1 'polypeptide(L)'
;MPEIQPEVWKETISRVRQQIGEVIVGQQEVVEQMLWCIFAGGHALLEGIPGLGKTMLVRTIADSLDLSFSRIQFTPDLMPSDITGTQVLSFGNQGVTGMTFQSGPIFSSIVLADEINRATPKTQSALLEAMQEHTVTIGNTTHLLPQPFFVLATQNPLENEGTYPLPEAQLDRFQLKIMVPYPNADELKEIVRRTTSSHQAIVSKQATATELMEIQQGSREVLVAEEVLDYAVRLMMMTHPEEASATESVRKYVRFGSGPRGIQSIISTGKVRAICNGRMHLSTGDIHAVAIPALRHRIFLNFEGQARGITTDQIIQEIMDTLGGKG
;
A
#
# COMPACT_ATOMS: atom_id res chain seq x y z
N MET A 1 -7.98 23.09 14.07
CA MET A 1 -8.42 21.81 13.50
C MET A 1 -8.98 22.12 12.12
N PRO A 2 -8.62 21.37 11.06
CA PRO A 2 -9.25 21.55 9.75
C PRO A 2 -10.77 21.34 9.90
N GLU A 3 -11.55 22.14 9.17
CA GLU A 3 -13.00 22.01 9.17
C GLU A 3 -13.39 20.66 8.56
N ILE A 4 -14.23 19.89 9.24
CA ILE A 4 -14.66 18.57 8.76
C ILE A 4 -15.59 18.77 7.56
N GLN A 5 -15.13 18.42 6.36
CA GLN A 5 -15.85 18.64 5.10
C GLN A 5 -15.92 17.33 4.28
N PRO A 6 -16.74 16.34 4.70
CA PRO A 6 -16.77 15.01 4.09
C PRO A 6 -17.16 15.01 2.61
N GLU A 7 -18.09 15.87 2.20
CA GLU A 7 -18.49 15.97 0.79
C GLU A 7 -17.37 16.53 -0.08
N VAL A 8 -16.62 17.52 0.40
CA VAL A 8 -15.45 18.07 -0.31
C VAL A 8 -14.38 16.99 -0.45
N TRP A 9 -14.08 16.26 0.62
CA TRP A 9 -13.09 15.17 0.58
C TRP A 9 -13.52 14.06 -0.38
N LYS A 10 -14.79 13.66 -0.35
CA LYS A 10 -15.37 12.69 -1.29
C LYS A 10 -15.24 13.16 -2.73
N GLU A 11 -15.60 14.41 -3.03
CA GLU A 11 -15.47 14.98 -4.37
C GLU A 11 -14.02 14.97 -4.85
N THR A 12 -13.08 15.38 -4.00
CA THR A 12 -11.64 15.36 -4.30
C THR A 12 -11.16 13.93 -4.62
N ILE A 13 -11.47 12.95 -3.78
CA ILE A 13 -11.10 11.54 -4.02
C ILE A 13 -11.74 11.02 -5.32
N SER A 14 -13.01 11.37 -5.57
CA SER A 14 -13.73 10.96 -6.78
C SER A 14 -13.10 11.55 -8.06
N ARG A 15 -12.69 12.82 -8.04
CA ARG A 15 -11.97 13.46 -9.17
C ARG A 15 -10.64 12.77 -9.45
N VAL A 16 -9.85 12.52 -8.40
CA VAL A 16 -8.56 11.80 -8.51
C VAL A 16 -8.78 10.41 -9.12
N ARG A 17 -9.77 9.68 -8.61
CA ARG A 17 -10.12 8.35 -9.14
C ARG A 17 -10.54 8.38 -10.61
N GLN A 18 -11.39 9.34 -11.00
CA GLN A 18 -11.82 9.50 -12.38
C GLN A 18 -10.63 9.78 -13.30
N GLN A 19 -9.75 10.68 -12.91
CA GLN A 19 -8.53 11.02 -13.65
C GLN A 19 -7.62 9.80 -13.84
N ILE A 20 -7.50 8.94 -12.84
CA ILE A 20 -6.73 7.69 -12.95
C ILE A 20 -7.41 6.72 -13.93
N GLY A 21 -8.73 6.60 -13.89
CA GLY A 21 -9.51 5.73 -14.80
C GLY A 21 -9.46 6.13 -16.29
N GLU A 22 -9.13 7.38 -16.59
CA GLU A 22 -8.86 7.82 -17.97
C GLU A 22 -7.58 7.21 -18.55
N VAL A 23 -6.61 6.87 -17.70
CA VAL A 23 -5.34 6.26 -18.11
C VAL A 23 -5.37 4.75 -17.91
N ILE A 24 -5.87 4.30 -16.75
CA ILE A 24 -5.79 2.91 -16.31
C ILE A 24 -7.07 2.14 -16.66
N VAL A 25 -6.89 1.02 -17.34
CA VAL A 25 -7.98 0.17 -17.85
C VAL A 25 -8.10 -1.09 -16.99
N GLY A 26 -9.32 -1.46 -16.59
CA GLY A 26 -9.61 -2.77 -15.98
C GLY A 26 -9.17 -2.97 -14.53
N GLN A 27 -8.54 -1.98 -13.90
CA GLN A 27 -7.96 -2.10 -12.56
C GLN A 27 -8.71 -1.27 -11.51
N GLN A 28 -10.03 -1.16 -11.62
CA GLN A 28 -10.82 -0.29 -10.73
C GLN A 28 -10.64 -0.64 -9.25
N GLU A 29 -10.66 -1.93 -8.90
CA GLU A 29 -10.46 -2.37 -7.52
C GLU A 29 -9.05 -2.06 -6.99
N VAL A 30 -8.03 -2.24 -7.83
CA VAL A 30 -6.63 -1.90 -7.49
C VAL A 30 -6.51 -0.40 -7.24
N VAL A 31 -7.11 0.44 -8.10
CA VAL A 31 -7.14 1.89 -7.95
C VAL A 31 -7.82 2.29 -6.65
N GLU A 32 -8.98 1.72 -6.34
CA GLU A 32 -9.71 1.98 -5.10
C GLU A 32 -8.86 1.63 -3.86
N GLN A 33 -8.30 0.42 -3.80
CA GLN A 33 -7.47 -0.01 -2.66
C GLN A 33 -6.22 0.87 -2.50
N MET A 34 -5.61 1.28 -3.61
CA MET A 34 -4.46 2.20 -3.61
C MET A 34 -4.83 3.58 -3.06
N LEU A 35 -5.95 4.15 -3.50
CA LEU A 35 -6.42 5.44 -2.99
C LEU A 35 -6.76 5.33 -1.50
N TRP A 36 -7.43 4.25 -1.07
CA TRP A 36 -7.73 4.05 0.34
C TRP A 36 -6.46 4.02 1.20
N CYS A 37 -5.42 3.32 0.73
CA CYS A 37 -4.12 3.27 1.41
C CYS A 37 -3.43 4.63 1.49
N ILE A 38 -3.40 5.38 0.39
CA ILE A 38 -2.73 6.69 0.31
C ILE A 38 -3.41 7.71 1.21
N PHE A 39 -4.74 7.80 1.14
CA PHE A 39 -5.50 8.72 1.99
C PHE A 39 -5.60 8.25 3.45
N ALA A 40 -5.26 6.98 3.74
CA ALA A 40 -5.06 6.50 5.12
C ALA A 40 -3.63 6.74 5.63
N GLY A 41 -2.72 7.19 4.76
CA GLY A 41 -1.33 7.47 5.09
C GLY A 41 -0.45 6.23 5.25
N GLY A 42 -0.80 5.11 4.64
CA GLY A 42 0.00 3.90 4.69
C GLY A 42 0.69 3.54 3.38
N HIS A 43 1.41 2.41 3.44
CA HIS A 43 2.19 1.86 2.34
C HIS A 43 1.52 0.61 1.77
N ALA A 44 1.63 0.40 0.46
CA ALA A 44 1.01 -0.75 -0.20
C ALA A 44 2.04 -1.65 -0.88
N LEU A 45 1.75 -2.94 -0.87
CA LEU A 45 2.49 -3.98 -1.58
C LEU A 45 1.64 -4.49 -2.76
N LEU A 46 2.10 -4.26 -3.99
CA LEU A 46 1.43 -4.67 -5.23
C LEU A 46 2.01 -5.97 -5.78
N GLU A 47 1.25 -7.05 -5.67
CA GLU A 47 1.64 -8.36 -6.19
C GLU A 47 0.92 -8.66 -7.52
N GLY A 48 1.64 -9.22 -8.48
CA GLY A 48 1.11 -9.49 -9.83
C GLY A 48 2.23 -9.57 -10.86
N ILE A 49 1.95 -10.11 -12.03
CA ILE A 49 2.98 -10.35 -13.04
C ILE A 49 3.54 -9.06 -13.65
N PRO A 50 4.74 -9.10 -14.28
CA PRO A 50 5.30 -7.96 -15.00
C PRO A 50 4.41 -7.50 -16.15
N GLY A 51 4.51 -6.22 -16.50
CA GLY A 51 3.80 -5.65 -17.66
C GLY A 51 2.35 -5.27 -17.42
N LEU A 52 1.80 -5.42 -16.20
CA LEU A 52 0.43 -5.01 -15.86
C LEU A 52 0.24 -3.51 -15.61
N GLY A 53 1.16 -2.66 -16.11
CA GLY A 53 1.02 -1.21 -15.97
C GLY A 53 1.16 -0.66 -14.56
N LYS A 54 1.72 -1.42 -13.59
CA LYS A 54 1.88 -0.97 -12.19
C LYS A 54 2.66 0.36 -12.09
N THR A 55 3.75 0.49 -12.83
CA THR A 55 4.54 1.72 -12.90
C THR A 55 3.74 2.89 -13.48
N MET A 56 2.89 2.63 -14.47
CA MET A 56 2.01 3.64 -15.05
C MET A 56 0.95 4.06 -14.04
N LEU A 57 0.30 3.11 -13.36
CA LEU A 57 -0.67 3.36 -12.29
C LEU A 57 -0.10 4.28 -11.21
N VAL A 58 1.06 3.94 -10.67
CA VAL A 58 1.67 4.74 -9.59
C VAL A 58 2.08 6.14 -10.07
N ARG A 59 2.61 6.26 -11.29
CA ARG A 59 2.93 7.56 -11.89
C ARG A 59 1.68 8.41 -12.09
N THR A 60 0.60 7.83 -12.63
CA THR A 60 -0.67 8.53 -12.83
C THR A 60 -1.25 9.02 -11.51
N ILE A 61 -1.14 8.24 -10.44
CA ILE A 61 -1.52 8.67 -9.09
C ILE A 61 -0.69 9.88 -8.64
N ALA A 62 0.64 9.84 -8.83
CA ALA A 62 1.53 10.94 -8.49
C ALA A 62 1.15 12.23 -9.21
N ASP A 63 0.97 12.14 -10.52
CA ASP A 63 0.64 13.27 -11.39
C ASP A 63 -0.75 13.84 -11.04
N SER A 64 -1.72 12.98 -10.68
CA SER A 64 -3.07 13.40 -10.28
C SER A 64 -3.10 14.11 -8.92
N LEU A 65 -2.16 13.82 -8.03
CA LEU A 65 -2.07 14.37 -6.67
C LEU A 65 -1.03 15.52 -6.53
N ASP A 66 -0.39 15.90 -7.63
CA ASP A 66 0.73 16.86 -7.66
C ASP A 66 1.87 16.50 -6.69
N LEU A 67 2.27 15.23 -6.72
CA LEU A 67 3.31 14.70 -5.84
C LEU A 67 4.58 14.36 -6.60
N SER A 68 5.72 14.59 -5.95
CA SER A 68 6.98 14.11 -6.49
C SER A 68 6.98 12.58 -6.56
N PHE A 69 7.52 12.04 -7.65
CA PHE A 69 7.60 10.61 -7.91
C PHE A 69 9.05 10.17 -8.11
N SER A 70 9.39 9.03 -7.51
CA SER A 70 10.66 8.36 -7.70
C SER A 70 10.45 6.86 -7.89
N ARG A 71 11.27 6.25 -8.74
CA ARG A 71 11.27 4.80 -8.99
C ARG A 71 12.62 4.24 -8.59
N ILE A 72 12.60 3.21 -7.76
CA ILE A 72 13.76 2.43 -7.35
C ILE A 72 13.55 1.02 -7.90
N GLN A 73 14.40 0.60 -8.82
CA GLN A 73 14.43 -0.78 -9.29
C GLN A 73 15.30 -1.59 -8.33
N PHE A 74 14.73 -2.59 -7.68
CA PHE A 74 15.49 -3.47 -6.80
C PHE A 74 16.22 -4.50 -7.64
N THR A 75 17.54 -4.53 -7.47
CA THR A 75 18.45 -5.48 -8.11
C THR A 75 19.36 -6.12 -7.06
N PRO A 76 19.98 -7.27 -7.34
CA PRO A 76 20.83 -7.96 -6.38
C PRO A 76 22.05 -7.15 -5.91
N ASP A 77 22.51 -6.21 -6.73
CA ASP A 77 23.65 -5.32 -6.49
C ASP A 77 23.28 -3.99 -5.83
N LEU A 78 21.99 -3.67 -5.70
CA LEU A 78 21.52 -2.42 -5.11
C LEU A 78 21.98 -2.30 -3.65
N MET A 79 22.69 -1.22 -3.31
CA MET A 79 23.15 -0.97 -1.95
C MET A 79 22.15 -0.09 -1.17
N PRO A 80 22.12 -0.18 0.17
CA PRO A 80 21.31 0.72 1.01
C PRO A 80 21.51 2.21 0.70
N SER A 81 22.76 2.64 0.45
CA SER A 81 23.10 4.02 0.12
C SER A 81 22.54 4.50 -1.22
N ASP A 82 22.23 3.58 -2.14
CA ASP A 82 21.61 3.93 -3.43
C ASP A 82 20.13 4.26 -3.26
N ILE A 83 19.53 3.88 -2.13
CA ILE A 83 18.15 4.20 -1.74
C ILE A 83 18.12 5.45 -0.88
N THR A 84 18.92 5.47 0.19
CA THR A 84 18.92 6.51 1.21
C THR A 84 19.72 7.74 0.81
N GLY A 85 20.74 7.57 -0.03
CA GLY A 85 21.67 8.62 -0.41
C GLY A 85 23.05 8.44 0.25
N THR A 86 23.96 9.34 -0.09
CA THR A 86 25.36 9.26 0.33
C THR A 86 25.94 10.65 0.58
N GLN A 87 27.06 10.72 1.29
CA GLN A 87 27.85 11.93 1.38
C GLN A 87 28.89 11.94 0.27
N VAL A 88 28.85 12.98 -0.56
CA VAL A 88 29.81 13.20 -1.63
C VAL A 88 30.75 14.35 -1.28
N LEU A 89 32.02 14.20 -1.66
CA LEU A 89 32.97 15.30 -1.59
C LEU A 89 32.57 16.35 -2.64
N SER A 90 32.16 17.52 -2.17
CA SER A 90 31.93 18.69 -3.01
C SER A 90 33.15 19.59 -2.99
N PHE A 91 33.60 19.99 -4.17
CA PHE A 91 34.67 20.96 -4.37
C PHE A 91 34.01 22.31 -4.62
N GLY A 92 33.94 23.16 -3.59
CA GLY A 92 33.43 24.52 -3.74
C GLY A 92 34.36 25.40 -4.58
N ASN A 93 33.84 26.52 -5.08
CA ASN A 93 34.70 27.57 -5.64
C ASN A 93 35.66 28.03 -4.53
N GLN A 94 36.97 28.08 -4.84
CA GLN A 94 38.09 28.39 -3.93
C GLN A 94 38.71 27.21 -3.14
N GLY A 95 38.46 25.95 -3.53
CA GLY A 95 39.22 24.80 -2.98
C GLY A 95 38.79 24.35 -1.58
N VAL A 96 37.65 24.85 -1.09
CA VAL A 96 37.00 24.32 0.11
C VAL A 96 36.41 22.95 -0.22
N THR A 97 36.98 21.90 0.37
CA THR A 97 36.45 20.54 0.32
C THR A 97 35.46 20.35 1.45
N GLY A 98 34.22 20.00 1.11
CA GLY A 98 33.17 19.73 2.09
C GLY A 98 32.40 18.46 1.73
N MET A 99 32.01 17.68 2.74
CA MET A 99 31.09 16.57 2.56
C MET A 99 29.68 17.14 2.41
N THR A 100 29.07 17.00 1.23
CA THR A 100 27.69 17.42 0.95
C THR A 100 26.81 16.19 0.85
N PHE A 101 25.63 16.25 1.46
CA PHE A 101 24.65 15.17 1.34
C PHE A 101 24.01 15.19 -0.06
N GLN A 102 24.10 14.06 -0.76
CA GLN A 102 23.34 13.81 -1.98
C GLN A 102 22.18 12.87 -1.64
N SER A 103 20.96 13.41 -1.73
CA SER A 103 19.74 12.66 -1.39
C SER A 103 19.53 11.49 -2.34
N GLY A 104 19.18 10.34 -1.76
CA GLY A 104 18.76 9.18 -2.52
C GLY A 104 17.34 9.32 -3.09
N PRO A 105 16.93 8.40 -3.96
CA PRO A 105 15.60 8.38 -4.58
C PRO A 105 14.46 8.23 -3.58
N ILE A 106 14.72 7.85 -2.33
CA ILE A 106 13.69 7.79 -1.28
C ILE A 106 13.17 9.17 -0.85
N PHE A 107 13.88 10.25 -1.15
CA PHE A 107 13.47 11.63 -0.86
C PHE A 107 12.44 12.15 -1.87
N SER A 108 11.34 11.42 -2.01
CA SER A 108 10.21 11.75 -2.86
C SER A 108 8.91 11.40 -2.14
N SER A 109 7.83 12.10 -2.45
CA SER A 109 6.51 11.88 -1.84
C SER A 109 5.98 10.49 -2.16
N ILE A 110 6.14 10.05 -3.41
CA ILE A 110 5.80 8.70 -3.86
C ILE A 110 7.05 7.97 -4.29
N VAL A 111 7.32 6.83 -3.65
CA VAL A 111 8.42 5.93 -4.03
C VAL A 111 7.86 4.61 -4.51
N LEU A 112 8.06 4.30 -5.79
CA LEU A 112 7.83 2.97 -6.36
C LEU A 112 9.07 2.11 -6.14
N ALA A 113 8.97 1.10 -5.27
CA ALA A 113 10.00 0.10 -5.03
C ALA A 113 9.71 -1.16 -5.85
N ASP A 114 10.22 -1.20 -7.08
CA ASP A 114 9.91 -2.25 -8.04
C ASP A 114 10.73 -3.50 -7.77
N GLU A 115 10.07 -4.66 -7.70
CA GLU A 115 10.66 -5.99 -7.48
C GLU A 115 11.46 -6.07 -6.17
N ILE A 116 10.88 -5.61 -5.06
CA ILE A 116 11.54 -5.51 -3.74
C ILE A 116 12.19 -6.83 -3.29
N ASN A 117 11.66 -7.96 -3.73
CA ASN A 117 12.18 -9.30 -3.46
C ASN A 117 13.49 -9.62 -4.21
N ARG A 118 14.01 -8.77 -5.11
CA ARG A 118 15.28 -9.04 -5.82
C ARG A 118 16.52 -8.47 -5.11
N ALA A 119 16.37 -7.54 -4.18
CA ALA A 119 17.50 -7.02 -3.42
C ALA A 119 17.78 -7.82 -2.15
N THR A 120 19.00 -7.68 -1.63
CA THR A 120 19.41 -8.34 -0.39
C THR A 120 18.56 -7.89 0.81
N PRO A 121 18.44 -8.71 1.88
CA PRO A 121 17.70 -8.34 3.09
C PRO A 121 18.16 -7.02 3.72
N LYS A 122 19.44 -6.68 3.60
CA LYS A 122 20.00 -5.42 4.11
C LYS A 122 19.44 -4.21 3.35
N THR A 123 19.37 -4.31 2.03
CA THR A 123 18.82 -3.26 1.15
C THR A 123 17.31 -3.11 1.35
N GLN A 124 16.58 -4.23 1.48
CA GLN A 124 15.15 -4.23 1.83
C GLN A 124 14.92 -3.51 3.17
N SER A 125 15.75 -3.83 4.18
CA SER A 125 15.63 -3.23 5.52
C SER A 125 15.81 -1.71 5.50
N ALA A 126 16.72 -1.17 4.66
CA ALA A 126 16.93 0.27 4.57
C ALA A 126 15.69 1.05 4.09
N LEU A 127 14.96 0.49 3.11
CA LEU A 127 13.67 1.06 2.67
C LEU A 127 12.60 0.94 3.75
N LEU A 128 12.49 -0.24 4.39
CA LEU A 128 11.46 -0.53 5.39
C LEU A 128 11.64 0.23 6.70
N GLU A 129 12.88 0.55 7.06
CA GLU A 129 13.22 1.41 8.20
C GLU A 129 12.76 2.83 7.92
N ALA A 130 13.11 3.39 6.76
CA ALA A 130 12.68 4.71 6.33
C ALA A 130 11.14 4.83 6.23
N MET A 131 10.45 3.75 5.85
CA MET A 131 8.99 3.66 5.89
C MET A 131 8.39 3.80 7.30
N GLN A 132 9.04 3.28 8.34
CA GLN A 132 8.51 3.36 9.70
C GLN A 132 8.94 4.65 10.41
N GLU A 133 10.21 5.04 10.23
CA GLU A 133 10.79 6.17 10.96
C GLU A 133 10.51 7.52 10.30
N HIS A 134 10.09 7.54 9.02
CA HIS A 134 9.96 8.75 8.20
C HIS A 134 11.22 9.63 8.16
N THR A 135 12.37 9.04 8.51
CA THR A 135 13.67 9.70 8.57
C THR A 135 14.75 8.74 8.11
N VAL A 136 15.88 9.32 7.69
CA VAL A 136 17.04 8.58 7.23
C VAL A 136 18.28 9.20 7.86
N THR A 137 19.13 8.39 8.51
CA THR A 137 20.38 8.86 9.11
C THR A 137 21.57 8.46 8.26
N ILE A 138 22.37 9.45 7.83
CA ILE A 138 23.55 9.25 7.00
C ILE A 138 24.74 9.92 7.67
N GLY A 139 25.76 9.12 8.00
CA GLY A 139 26.83 9.55 8.89
C GLY A 139 26.26 9.94 10.25
N ASN A 140 26.41 11.20 10.64
CA ASN A 140 25.92 11.73 11.92
C ASN A 140 24.72 12.68 11.77
N THR A 141 24.12 12.77 10.59
CA THR A 141 23.00 13.70 10.31
C THR A 141 21.74 12.92 9.96
N THR A 142 20.64 13.25 10.64
CA THR A 142 19.32 12.71 10.35
C THR A 142 18.56 13.66 9.43
N HIS A 143 18.00 13.12 8.36
CA HIS A 143 17.23 13.84 7.36
C HIS A 143 15.77 13.39 7.40
N LEU A 144 14.83 14.34 7.39
CA LEU A 144 13.41 14.06 7.32
C LEU A 144 13.00 13.74 5.88
N LEU A 145 12.11 12.77 5.71
CA LEU A 145 11.50 12.49 4.41
C LEU A 145 10.40 13.54 4.09
N PRO A 146 10.14 13.81 2.80
CA PRO A 146 9.06 14.72 2.39
C PRO A 146 7.71 14.28 2.93
N GLN A 147 6.78 15.22 3.20
CA GLN A 147 5.42 14.89 3.61
C GLN A 147 4.42 15.40 2.55
N PRO A 148 3.45 14.58 2.11
CA PRO A 148 3.23 13.18 2.48
C PRO A 148 4.32 12.25 1.91
N PHE A 149 4.61 11.14 2.61
CA PHE A 149 5.55 10.10 2.19
C PHE A 149 4.86 8.74 2.08
N PHE A 150 4.96 8.08 0.94
CA PHE A 150 4.45 6.73 0.79
C PHE A 150 5.24 5.88 -0.19
N VAL A 151 5.43 4.63 0.23
CA VAL A 151 6.11 3.59 -0.54
C VAL A 151 5.09 2.62 -1.11
N LEU A 152 5.24 2.35 -2.40
CA LEU A 152 4.47 1.39 -3.16
C LEU A 152 5.46 0.35 -3.66
N ALA A 153 5.50 -0.80 -3.00
CA ALA A 153 6.43 -1.87 -3.36
C ALA A 153 5.76 -2.84 -4.32
N THR A 154 6.48 -3.41 -5.29
CA THR A 154 5.96 -4.47 -6.15
C THR A 154 6.69 -5.78 -5.90
N GLN A 155 5.97 -6.90 -6.08
CA GLN A 155 6.53 -8.23 -6.09
C GLN A 155 6.04 -9.00 -7.31
N ASN A 156 6.96 -9.70 -7.96
CA ASN A 156 6.67 -10.65 -9.03
C ASN A 156 6.63 -12.08 -8.44
N PRO A 157 5.46 -12.75 -8.43
CA PRO A 157 5.34 -14.08 -7.83
C PRO A 157 5.96 -15.20 -8.68
N LEU A 158 6.31 -14.95 -9.95
CA LEU A 158 6.81 -15.97 -10.87
C LEU A 158 8.34 -16.13 -10.86
N GLU A 159 9.07 -15.17 -10.31
CA GLU A 159 10.53 -15.21 -10.22
C GLU A 159 10.96 -15.96 -8.95
N ASN A 160 11.56 -17.13 -9.14
CA ASN A 160 12.10 -17.96 -8.05
C ASN A 160 13.64 -17.93 -7.96
N GLU A 161 14.33 -17.45 -9.00
CA GLU A 161 15.79 -17.38 -9.03
C GLU A 161 16.29 -15.99 -8.61
N GLY A 162 17.22 -15.96 -7.65
CA GLY A 162 17.85 -14.70 -7.21
C GLY A 162 16.92 -13.79 -6.40
N THR A 163 15.85 -14.33 -5.82
CA THR A 163 14.90 -13.57 -4.98
C THR A 163 15.06 -13.88 -3.50
N TYR A 164 14.94 -12.85 -2.68
CA TYR A 164 14.88 -12.87 -1.22
C TYR A 164 13.45 -12.51 -0.78
N PRO A 165 12.64 -13.47 -0.31
CA PRO A 165 11.29 -13.18 0.14
C PRO A 165 11.34 -12.25 1.35
N LEU A 166 10.38 -11.32 1.43
CA LEU A 166 10.22 -10.46 2.60
C LEU A 166 9.81 -11.34 3.80
N PRO A 167 10.53 -11.30 4.93
CA PRO A 167 10.10 -11.90 6.18
C PRO A 167 8.72 -11.38 6.61
N GLU A 168 8.00 -12.20 7.38
CA GLU A 168 6.66 -11.90 7.89
C GLU A 168 6.58 -10.54 8.61
N ALA A 169 7.57 -10.26 9.46
CA ALA A 169 7.68 -8.98 10.17
C ALA A 169 7.92 -7.77 9.25
N GLN A 170 8.45 -7.98 8.05
CA GLN A 170 8.63 -6.93 7.05
C GLN A 170 7.35 -6.71 6.24
N LEU A 171 6.64 -7.79 5.87
CA LEU A 171 5.33 -7.70 5.23
C LEU A 171 4.32 -6.93 6.10
N ASP A 172 4.34 -7.15 7.42
CA ASP A 172 3.41 -6.50 8.36
C ASP A 172 3.52 -4.95 8.39
N ARG A 173 4.63 -4.39 7.87
CA ARG A 173 4.83 -2.93 7.71
C ARG A 173 4.00 -2.31 6.59
N PHE A 174 3.53 -3.11 5.63
CA PHE A 174 2.64 -2.64 4.57
C PHE A 174 1.19 -2.65 5.08
N GLN A 175 0.48 -1.55 4.91
CA GLN A 175 -0.91 -1.42 5.33
C GLN A 175 -1.79 -2.39 4.54
N LEU A 176 -1.64 -2.41 3.20
CA LEU A 176 -2.39 -3.29 2.29
C LEU A 176 -1.44 -4.10 1.41
N LYS A 177 -1.79 -5.37 1.16
CA LYS A 177 -1.29 -6.14 0.02
C LYS A 177 -2.37 -6.20 -1.04
N ILE A 178 -2.10 -5.63 -2.21
CA ILE A 178 -3.04 -5.47 -3.31
C ILE A 178 -2.65 -6.43 -4.43
N MET A 179 -3.58 -7.28 -4.82
CA MET A 179 -3.40 -8.21 -5.94
C MET A 179 -3.79 -7.52 -7.24
N VAL A 180 -2.90 -7.53 -8.23
CA VAL A 180 -3.15 -6.99 -9.56
C VAL A 180 -3.46 -8.16 -10.50
N PRO A 181 -4.76 -8.41 -10.81
CA PRO A 181 -5.14 -9.52 -11.67
C PRO A 181 -4.71 -9.28 -13.12
N TYR A 182 -4.64 -10.36 -13.89
CA TYR A 182 -4.45 -10.25 -15.33
C TYR A 182 -5.71 -9.68 -15.98
N PRO A 183 -5.60 -8.67 -16.86
CA PRO A 183 -6.74 -8.06 -17.51
C PRO A 183 -7.50 -9.07 -18.38
N ASN A 184 -8.82 -8.90 -18.47
CA ASN A 184 -9.63 -9.70 -19.37
C ASN A 184 -9.40 -9.31 -20.85
N ALA A 185 -9.99 -10.07 -21.77
CA ALA A 185 -9.77 -9.88 -23.20
C ALA A 185 -10.16 -8.47 -23.71
N ASP A 186 -11.22 -7.88 -23.16
CA ASP A 186 -11.68 -6.55 -23.58
C ASP A 186 -10.84 -5.44 -22.97
N GLU A 187 -10.42 -5.60 -21.71
CA GLU A 187 -9.44 -4.73 -21.07
C GLU A 187 -8.10 -4.75 -21.81
N LEU A 188 -7.62 -5.93 -22.21
CA LEU A 188 -6.39 -6.07 -23.01
C LEU A 188 -6.49 -5.34 -24.35
N LYS A 189 -7.60 -5.49 -25.07
CA LYS A 189 -7.82 -4.76 -26.34
C LYS A 189 -7.74 -3.26 -26.10
N GLU A 190 -8.36 -2.76 -25.03
CA GLU A 190 -8.37 -1.34 -24.71
C GLU A 190 -6.99 -0.85 -24.25
N ILE A 191 -6.25 -1.64 -23.46
CA ILE A 191 -4.85 -1.36 -23.11
C ILE A 191 -4.00 -1.22 -24.38
N VAL A 192 -4.09 -2.17 -25.30
CA VAL A 192 -3.35 -2.15 -26.57
C VAL A 192 -3.76 -0.92 -27.39
N ARG A 193 -5.05 -0.61 -27.51
CA ARG A 193 -5.54 0.58 -28.23
C ARG A 193 -4.96 1.87 -27.66
N ARG A 194 -5.02 2.08 -26.35
CA ARG A 194 -4.52 3.32 -25.72
C ARG A 194 -3.00 3.45 -25.85
N THR A 195 -2.28 2.37 -25.57
CA THR A 195 -0.80 2.37 -25.56
C THR A 195 -0.18 2.45 -26.96
N THR A 196 -0.89 2.00 -28.00
CA THR A 196 -0.43 2.08 -29.40
C THR A 196 -0.99 3.28 -30.15
N SER A 197 -1.90 4.05 -29.55
CA SER A 197 -2.39 5.29 -30.13
C SER A 197 -1.36 6.42 -30.00
N SER A 198 -1.41 7.39 -30.90
CA SER A 198 -0.57 8.59 -30.83
C SER A 198 -1.02 9.59 -29.76
N HIS A 199 -2.18 9.37 -29.14
CA HIS A 199 -2.74 10.25 -28.12
C HIS A 199 -2.42 9.70 -26.73
N GLN A 200 -1.53 10.38 -26.01
CA GLN A 200 -1.32 10.13 -24.59
C GLN A 200 -2.30 10.96 -23.78
N ALA A 201 -3.03 10.31 -22.87
CA ALA A 201 -3.89 11.02 -21.93
C ALA A 201 -3.01 11.92 -21.05
N ILE A 202 -3.31 13.23 -21.07
CA ILE A 202 -2.62 14.19 -20.21
C ILE A 202 -3.29 14.12 -18.84
N VAL A 203 -2.55 13.66 -17.84
CA VAL A 203 -3.04 13.62 -16.46
C VAL A 203 -3.05 15.04 -15.92
N SER A 204 -4.24 15.53 -15.55
CA SER A 204 -4.37 16.82 -14.89
C SER A 204 -4.32 16.66 -13.36
N LYS A 205 -3.77 17.68 -12.68
CA LYS A 205 -3.67 17.71 -11.22
C LYS A 205 -5.08 17.92 -10.64
N GLN A 206 -5.54 16.98 -9.84
CA GLN A 206 -6.90 16.97 -9.25
C GLN A 206 -6.92 17.32 -7.76
N ALA A 207 -5.79 17.13 -7.09
CA ALA A 207 -5.57 17.46 -5.69
C ALA A 207 -4.10 17.82 -5.47
N THR A 208 -3.82 18.49 -4.36
CA THR A 208 -2.47 18.88 -3.92
C THR A 208 -2.02 18.06 -2.70
N ALA A 209 -0.72 18.11 -2.40
CA ALA A 209 -0.17 17.53 -1.17
C ALA A 209 -0.88 18.02 0.09
N THR A 210 -1.25 19.30 0.15
CA THR A 210 -1.94 19.92 1.29
C THR A 210 -3.34 19.34 1.47
N GLU A 211 -4.15 19.28 0.40
CA GLU A 211 -5.49 18.69 0.45
C GLU A 211 -5.44 17.20 0.82
N LEU A 212 -4.44 16.47 0.33
CA LEU A 212 -4.24 15.06 0.70
C LEU A 212 -3.96 14.93 2.21
N MET A 213 -3.08 15.75 2.77
CA MET A 213 -2.77 15.74 4.20
C MET A 213 -3.97 16.15 5.06
N GLU A 214 -4.80 17.09 4.57
CA GLU A 214 -6.07 17.47 5.21
C GLU A 214 -7.04 16.28 5.27
N ILE A 215 -7.19 15.55 4.16
CA ILE A 215 -8.01 14.32 4.12
C ILE A 215 -7.44 13.24 5.04
N GLN A 216 -6.12 13.04 5.06
CA GLN A 216 -5.48 12.07 5.96
C GLN A 216 -5.76 12.40 7.42
N GLN A 217 -5.65 13.67 7.81
CA GLN A 217 -5.96 14.10 9.18
C GLN A 217 -7.46 13.97 9.46
N GLY A 218 -8.31 14.37 8.53
CA GLY A 218 -9.76 14.23 8.61
C GLY A 218 -10.24 12.79 8.74
N SER A 219 -9.57 11.85 8.07
CA SER A 219 -9.86 10.41 8.17
C SER A 219 -9.74 9.89 9.60
N ARG A 220 -8.83 10.44 10.41
CA ARG A 220 -8.64 10.04 11.81
C ARG A 220 -9.84 10.41 12.67
N GLU A 221 -10.54 11.48 12.34
CA GLU A 221 -11.72 11.99 13.04
C GLU A 221 -13.02 11.22 12.69
N VAL A 222 -12.99 10.34 11.69
CA VAL A 222 -14.14 9.48 11.37
C VAL A 222 -14.50 8.61 12.57
N LEU A 223 -15.77 8.66 12.97
CA LEU A 223 -16.27 7.98 14.17
C LEU A 223 -16.27 6.47 13.98
N VAL A 224 -15.90 5.74 15.03
CA VAL A 224 -16.00 4.28 15.09
C VAL A 224 -16.90 3.94 16.28
N ALA A 225 -18.10 3.44 15.99
CA ALA A 225 -18.99 2.94 17.03
C ALA A 225 -18.39 1.70 17.70
N GLU A 226 -18.67 1.50 18.98
CA GLU A 226 -18.16 0.37 19.77
C GLU A 226 -18.51 -0.98 19.11
N GLU A 227 -19.75 -1.15 18.65
CA GLU A 227 -20.20 -2.37 17.95
C GLU A 227 -19.39 -2.67 16.67
N VAL A 228 -18.97 -1.64 15.95
CA VAL A 228 -18.17 -1.75 14.71
C VAL A 228 -16.73 -2.10 15.07
N LEU A 229 -16.19 -1.53 16.14
CA LEU A 229 -14.87 -1.88 16.67
C LEU A 229 -14.86 -3.33 17.16
N ASP A 230 -15.87 -3.74 17.92
CA ASP A 230 -16.04 -5.11 18.40
C ASP A 230 -16.17 -6.11 17.25
N TYR A 231 -16.82 -5.74 16.16
CA TYR A 231 -16.84 -6.53 14.94
C TYR A 231 -15.42 -6.71 14.37
N ALA A 232 -14.63 -5.62 14.24
CA ALA A 232 -13.26 -5.69 13.75
C ALA A 232 -12.34 -6.53 14.66
N VAL A 233 -12.51 -6.40 15.98
CA VAL A 233 -11.77 -7.19 16.97
C VAL A 233 -12.13 -8.67 16.83
N ARG A 234 -13.42 -9.02 16.76
CA ARG A 234 -13.86 -10.41 16.56
C ARG A 234 -13.31 -11.01 15.27
N LEU A 235 -13.35 -10.26 14.17
CA LEU A 235 -12.74 -10.66 12.89
C LEU A 235 -11.25 -10.99 13.07
N MET A 236 -10.49 -10.11 13.72
CA MET A 236 -9.06 -10.33 13.97
C MET A 236 -8.83 -11.55 14.86
N MET A 237 -9.57 -11.69 15.96
CA MET A 237 -9.45 -12.81 16.90
C MET A 237 -9.73 -14.14 16.19
N MET A 238 -10.75 -14.21 15.33
CA MET A 238 -11.06 -15.42 14.57
C MET A 238 -9.97 -15.84 13.57
N THR A 239 -8.95 -15.02 13.30
CA THR A 239 -7.78 -15.43 12.49
C THR A 239 -6.81 -16.32 13.26
N HIS A 240 -6.94 -16.42 14.58
CA HIS A 240 -6.07 -17.20 15.45
C HIS A 240 -6.57 -18.64 15.64
N PRO A 241 -5.76 -19.67 15.36
CA PRO A 241 -6.19 -21.07 15.46
C PRO A 241 -6.54 -21.53 16.89
N GLU A 242 -5.96 -20.89 17.90
CA GLU A 242 -6.22 -21.14 19.32
C GLU A 242 -7.58 -20.60 19.81
N GLU A 243 -8.22 -19.71 19.04
CA GLU A 243 -9.45 -19.06 19.48
C GLU A 243 -10.68 -19.98 19.42
N ALA A 244 -11.51 -19.90 20.45
CA ALA A 244 -12.76 -20.67 20.52
C ALA A 244 -13.75 -20.28 19.42
N SER A 245 -13.67 -19.04 18.93
CA SER A 245 -14.49 -18.51 17.85
C SER A 245 -13.95 -18.82 16.45
N ALA A 246 -12.72 -19.33 16.32
CA ALA A 246 -12.09 -19.60 15.02
C ALA A 246 -12.88 -20.66 14.22
N THR A 247 -12.88 -20.51 12.90
CA THR A 247 -13.51 -21.49 12.00
C THR A 247 -12.67 -22.78 11.91
N GLU A 248 -13.25 -23.86 11.40
CA GLU A 248 -12.53 -25.13 11.25
C GLU A 248 -11.31 -24.98 10.33
N SER A 249 -11.46 -24.25 9.22
CA SER A 249 -10.36 -23.98 8.30
C SER A 249 -9.22 -23.22 8.96
N VAL A 250 -9.52 -22.23 9.81
CA VAL A 250 -8.49 -21.51 10.58
C VAL A 250 -7.72 -22.46 11.49
N ARG A 251 -8.42 -23.24 12.32
CA ARG A 251 -7.78 -24.20 13.25
C ARG A 251 -6.87 -25.20 12.55
N LYS A 252 -7.29 -25.63 11.35
CA LYS A 252 -6.60 -26.68 10.60
C LYS A 252 -5.46 -26.16 9.74
N TYR A 253 -5.60 -24.99 9.13
CA TYR A 253 -4.70 -24.51 8.08
C TYR A 253 -3.89 -23.28 8.45
N VAL A 254 -4.28 -22.52 9.47
CA VAL A 254 -3.55 -21.31 9.90
C VAL A 254 -2.52 -21.70 10.96
N ARG A 255 -1.28 -21.24 10.77
CA ARG A 255 -0.18 -21.35 11.73
C ARG A 255 -0.14 -20.15 12.66
N PHE A 256 -0.28 -18.94 12.11
CA PHE A 256 -0.29 -17.69 12.86
C PHE A 256 -1.33 -16.74 12.28
N GLY A 257 -2.17 -16.19 13.16
CA GLY A 257 -3.17 -15.17 12.85
C GLY A 257 -2.56 -13.78 12.72
N SER A 258 -3.41 -12.80 12.41
CA SER A 258 -2.99 -11.42 12.21
C SER A 258 -2.75 -10.70 13.54
N GLY A 259 -1.63 -9.97 13.65
CA GLY A 259 -1.34 -9.11 14.78
C GLY A 259 -2.13 -7.77 14.80
N PRO A 260 -1.86 -6.89 15.79
CA PRO A 260 -2.56 -5.62 15.98
C PRO A 260 -2.49 -4.64 14.79
N ARG A 261 -1.45 -4.72 13.96
CA ARG A 261 -1.35 -3.90 12.74
C ARG A 261 -2.43 -4.24 11.72
N GLY A 262 -2.97 -5.46 11.74
CA GLY A 262 -4.09 -5.86 10.89
C GLY A 262 -5.36 -5.08 11.19
N ILE A 263 -5.78 -5.03 12.47
CA ILE A 263 -6.97 -4.26 12.86
C ILE A 263 -6.75 -2.75 12.66
N GLN A 264 -5.55 -2.24 12.93
CA GLN A 264 -5.21 -0.83 12.65
C GLN A 264 -5.35 -0.51 11.15
N SER A 265 -4.87 -1.40 10.28
CA SER A 265 -4.99 -1.25 8.81
C SER A 265 -6.44 -1.29 8.36
N ILE A 266 -7.26 -2.18 8.92
CA ILE A 266 -8.70 -2.25 8.64
C ILE A 266 -9.41 -0.95 9.04
N ILE A 267 -9.21 -0.47 10.27
CA ILE A 267 -9.90 0.71 10.77
C ILE A 267 -9.48 1.96 9.97
N SER A 268 -8.19 2.18 9.79
CA SER A 268 -7.68 3.35 9.05
C SER A 268 -8.13 3.37 7.58
N THR A 269 -8.02 2.24 6.88
CA THR A 269 -8.46 2.12 5.47
C THR A 269 -9.99 2.21 5.36
N GLY A 270 -10.71 1.59 6.28
CA GLY A 270 -12.17 1.62 6.33
C GLY A 270 -12.72 3.02 6.58
N LYS A 271 -12.05 3.83 7.40
CA LYS A 271 -12.42 5.24 7.64
C LYS A 271 -12.32 6.07 6.36
N VAL A 272 -11.28 5.86 5.56
CA VAL A 272 -11.15 6.50 4.23
C VAL A 272 -12.27 6.03 3.30
N ARG A 273 -12.57 4.73 3.28
CA ARG A 273 -13.70 4.21 2.48
C ARG A 273 -15.04 4.83 2.92
N ALA A 274 -15.25 5.08 4.21
CA ALA A 274 -16.44 5.78 4.68
C ALA A 274 -16.51 7.21 4.11
N ILE A 275 -15.39 7.94 4.07
CA ILE A 275 -15.29 9.27 3.43
C ILE A 275 -15.57 9.18 1.91
N CYS A 276 -15.04 8.19 1.20
CA CYS A 276 -15.36 7.98 -0.22
C CYS A 276 -16.87 7.80 -0.47
N ASN A 277 -17.61 7.36 0.55
CA ASN A 277 -19.07 7.22 0.51
C ASN A 277 -19.82 8.43 1.10
N GLY A 278 -19.14 9.51 1.48
CA GLY A 278 -19.72 10.70 2.10
C GLY A 278 -20.13 10.53 3.57
N ARG A 279 -19.58 9.52 4.26
CA ARG A 279 -19.92 9.22 5.66
C ARG A 279 -18.78 9.57 6.61
N MET A 280 -19.12 10.18 7.74
CA MET A 280 -18.20 10.44 8.87
C MET A 280 -18.30 9.40 10.00
N HIS A 281 -18.79 8.20 9.68
CA HIS A 281 -18.80 7.07 10.60
C HIS A 281 -18.45 5.79 9.84
N LEU A 282 -17.66 4.92 10.50
CA LEU A 282 -17.31 3.61 9.99
C LEU A 282 -18.50 2.65 10.09
N SER A 283 -18.66 1.78 9.09
CA SER A 283 -19.64 0.68 9.11
C SER A 283 -18.96 -0.68 9.00
N THR A 284 -19.67 -1.74 9.35
CA THR A 284 -19.20 -3.13 9.13
C THR A 284 -18.98 -3.44 7.65
N GLY A 285 -19.76 -2.83 6.75
CA GLY A 285 -19.54 -2.93 5.30
C GLY A 285 -18.23 -2.31 4.83
N ASP A 286 -17.72 -1.29 5.54
CA ASP A 286 -16.39 -0.74 5.28
C ASP A 286 -15.29 -1.71 5.72
N ILE A 287 -15.45 -2.33 6.89
CA ILE A 287 -14.53 -3.35 7.38
C ILE A 287 -14.46 -4.52 6.40
N HIS A 288 -15.61 -5.03 5.94
CA HIS A 288 -15.68 -6.16 5.02
C HIS A 288 -14.93 -5.88 3.72
N ALA A 289 -15.06 -4.66 3.16
CA ALA A 289 -14.41 -4.31 1.91
C ALA A 289 -12.88 -4.18 2.00
N VAL A 290 -12.33 -3.87 3.18
CA VAL A 290 -10.89 -3.67 3.38
C VAL A 290 -10.20 -4.85 4.06
N ALA A 291 -10.96 -5.78 4.64
CA ALA A 291 -10.43 -6.89 5.43
C ALA A 291 -9.45 -7.76 4.63
N ILE A 292 -9.81 -8.19 3.43
CA ILE A 292 -8.96 -9.06 2.61
C ILE A 292 -7.61 -8.42 2.28
N PRO A 293 -7.55 -7.24 1.62
CA PRO A 293 -6.26 -6.61 1.30
C PRO A 293 -5.47 -6.19 2.55
N ALA A 294 -6.12 -5.96 3.69
CA ALA A 294 -5.44 -5.66 4.96
C ALA A 294 -4.89 -6.92 5.65
N LEU A 295 -5.53 -8.09 5.54
CA LEU A 295 -5.15 -9.27 6.33
C LEU A 295 -4.38 -10.34 5.55
N ARG A 296 -4.47 -10.37 4.21
CA ARG A 296 -3.95 -11.49 3.40
C ARG A 296 -2.46 -11.78 3.56
N HIS A 297 -1.64 -10.77 3.88
CA HIS A 297 -0.20 -10.87 4.13
C HIS A 297 0.17 -10.97 5.62
N ARG A 298 -0.84 -11.02 6.50
CA ARG A 298 -0.70 -11.11 7.96
C ARG A 298 -1.18 -12.45 8.52
N ILE A 299 -1.76 -13.30 7.68
CA ILE A 299 -2.18 -14.66 8.04
C ILE A 299 -1.23 -15.64 7.37
N PHE A 300 -0.66 -16.54 8.16
CA PHE A 300 0.34 -17.49 7.69
C PHE A 300 -0.21 -18.91 7.75
N LEU A 301 -0.28 -19.56 6.59
CA LEU A 301 -0.76 -20.93 6.48
C LEU A 301 0.34 -21.92 6.90
N ASN A 302 -0.08 -23.05 7.47
CA ASN A 302 0.80 -24.19 7.71
C ASN A 302 1.04 -24.98 6.41
N PHE A 303 1.94 -25.96 6.48
CA PHE A 303 2.31 -26.78 5.31
C PHE A 303 1.11 -27.52 4.70
N GLU A 304 0.15 -27.99 5.52
CA GLU A 304 -1.05 -28.66 5.00
C GLU A 304 -1.93 -27.70 4.19
N GLY A 305 -2.15 -26.49 4.69
CA GLY A 305 -2.91 -25.45 3.99
C GLY A 305 -2.27 -25.08 2.66
N GLN A 306 -0.94 -24.90 2.65
CA GLN A 306 -0.18 -24.62 1.43
C GLN A 306 -0.25 -25.78 0.42
N ALA A 307 -0.07 -27.02 0.88
CA ALA A 307 -0.09 -28.20 0.02
C ALA A 307 -1.47 -28.45 -0.63
N ARG A 308 -2.56 -28.04 0.03
CA ARG A 308 -3.92 -28.11 -0.50
C ARG A 308 -4.31 -26.92 -1.38
N GLY A 309 -3.43 -25.93 -1.55
CA GLY A 309 -3.72 -24.72 -2.31
C GLY A 309 -4.77 -23.82 -1.65
N ILE A 310 -4.93 -23.90 -0.32
CA ILE A 310 -5.77 -22.96 0.43
C ILE A 310 -5.13 -21.58 0.34
N THR A 311 -5.96 -20.56 0.12
CA THR A 311 -5.50 -19.16 0.09
C THR A 311 -5.91 -18.42 1.34
N THR A 312 -5.14 -17.42 1.75
CA THR A 312 -5.49 -16.55 2.89
C THR A 312 -6.77 -15.77 2.61
N ASP A 313 -7.00 -15.37 1.35
CA ASP A 313 -8.24 -14.71 0.93
C ASP A 313 -9.48 -15.59 1.21
N GLN A 314 -9.43 -16.90 0.92
CA GLN A 314 -10.50 -17.84 1.24
C GLN A 314 -10.76 -17.93 2.75
N ILE A 315 -9.70 -18.00 3.55
CA ILE A 315 -9.81 -18.05 5.03
C ILE A 315 -10.48 -16.76 5.56
N ILE A 316 -10.06 -15.59 5.06
CA ILE A 316 -10.63 -14.31 5.50
C ILE A 316 -12.10 -14.23 5.11
N GLN A 317 -12.46 -14.65 3.90
CA GLN A 317 -13.85 -14.67 3.46
C GLN A 317 -14.72 -15.60 4.33
N GLU A 318 -14.24 -16.80 4.66
CA GLU A 318 -14.96 -17.74 5.52
C GLU A 318 -15.22 -17.15 6.93
N ILE A 319 -14.23 -16.45 7.50
CA ILE A 319 -14.40 -15.75 8.78
C ILE A 319 -15.47 -14.67 8.65
N MET A 320 -15.43 -13.85 7.59
CA MET A 320 -16.42 -12.78 7.36
C MET A 320 -17.83 -13.33 7.18
N ASP A 321 -18.00 -14.42 6.43
CA ASP A 321 -19.29 -15.07 6.21
C ASP A 321 -19.85 -15.62 7.53
N THR A 322 -18.98 -16.18 8.38
CA THR A 322 -19.35 -16.68 9.71
C THR A 322 -19.80 -15.57 10.66
N LEU A 323 -19.17 -14.39 10.57
CA LEU A 323 -19.56 -13.21 11.34
C LEU A 323 -20.85 -12.57 10.82
N GLY A 324 -21.03 -12.50 9.49
CA GLY A 324 -22.22 -11.95 8.85
C GLY A 324 -23.46 -12.84 9.01
N GLY A 325 -23.29 -14.16 9.14
CA GLY A 325 -24.37 -15.12 9.38
C GLY A 325 -24.89 -15.19 10.82
N LYS A 326 -24.32 -14.42 11.76
CA LYS A 326 -24.80 -14.29 13.15
C LYS A 326 -25.30 -12.87 13.40
N GLY A 327 -26.40 -12.52 12.74
CA GLY A 327 -27.22 -11.34 13.00
C GLY A 327 -28.67 -11.75 13.19
#